data_AF-K2GH67-F1
#
_entry.id   AF-K2GH67-F1
#
_cell.length_a   1.000
_cell.length_b   1.000
_cell.length_c   1.000
_cell.angle_alpha   90.00
_cell.angle_beta   90.00
_cell.angle_gamma   90.00
#
_symmetry.space_group_name_H-M   'P 1'
#
loop_
_entity.id
_entity.type
_entity.pdbx_description
1 polymer ?
#
loop_
_entity_poly.entity_id
_entity_poly.type
_entity_poly.pdbx_seq_one_letter_code
_entity_poly.pdbx_strand_id
1 'polypeptide(L)'
;MYGQNNPKNNKAFTLVELIVVIVILAILTTIAFLSFSSQSGSARDSTRLSDISSIKKSVEMYNVNAWTYPTPDYAYSYTYSGWVIWNQWTIWDSAYKLLQKNLSKKVVDPLKWSEYDYSLASNKREYQVAWNFENPTSLERNYNPFDSSNLNPKLSALWWTGANVYISWNYNWVMLKVFTWSTYYFVPTPTLFWIWTWSTVYDNTF
;
A
#
# COMPACT_ATOMS: atom_id res chain seq x y z
N MET A 1 -57.78 -41.22 46.88
CA MET A 1 -57.72 -40.56 45.56
C MET A 1 -56.40 -40.93 44.92
N TYR A 2 -56.38 -41.79 43.88
CA TYR A 2 -55.16 -42.16 43.16
C TYR A 2 -54.88 -41.10 42.09
N GLY A 3 -53.83 -40.30 42.27
CA GLY A 3 -53.35 -39.37 41.26
C GLY A 3 -52.67 -40.13 40.13
N GLN A 4 -53.22 -40.04 38.91
CA GLN A 4 -52.56 -40.56 37.72
C GLN A 4 -51.34 -39.69 37.38
N ASN A 5 -50.14 -40.24 37.55
CA ASN A 5 -48.91 -39.62 37.06
C ASN A 5 -48.75 -39.94 35.57
N ASN A 6 -49.03 -38.96 34.72
CA ASN A 6 -48.80 -39.08 33.29
C ASN A 6 -47.29 -38.92 33.02
N PRO A 7 -46.57 -39.95 32.53
CA PRO A 7 -45.13 -39.83 32.29
C PRO A 7 -44.90 -38.79 31.20
N LYS A 8 -44.26 -37.68 31.56
CA LYS A 8 -43.78 -36.69 30.60
C LYS A 8 -42.68 -37.35 29.78
N ASN A 9 -42.95 -37.61 28.50
CA ASN A 9 -41.95 -38.03 27.52
C ASN A 9 -40.93 -36.90 27.32
N ASN A 10 -39.91 -36.87 28.15
CA ASN A 10 -38.77 -35.98 27.98
C ASN A 10 -37.96 -36.49 26.78
N LYS A 11 -38.12 -35.84 25.63
CA LYS A 11 -37.30 -36.10 24.45
C LYS A 11 -35.89 -35.55 24.72
N ALA A 12 -34.96 -36.44 25.02
CA ALA A 12 -33.54 -36.12 25.10
C ALA A 12 -32.92 -36.26 23.70
N PHE A 13 -31.98 -35.35 23.38
CA PHE A 13 -31.19 -35.46 22.15
C PHE A 13 -30.34 -36.72 22.17
N THR A 14 -30.24 -37.39 21.03
CA THR A 14 -29.33 -38.50 20.82
C THR A 14 -27.90 -38.00 20.63
N LEU A 15 -26.92 -38.84 20.98
CA LEU A 15 -25.50 -38.55 20.71
C LEU A 15 -25.24 -38.29 19.23
N VAL A 16 -25.97 -39.00 18.35
CA VAL A 16 -25.85 -38.84 16.90
C VAL A 16 -26.31 -37.45 16.45
N GLU A 17 -27.44 -36.96 16.97
CA GLU A 17 -27.93 -35.62 16.64
C GLU A 17 -26.93 -34.53 17.05
N LEU A 18 -26.31 -34.66 18.23
CA LEU A 18 -25.30 -33.70 18.67
C LEU A 18 -24.04 -33.75 17.78
N ILE A 19 -23.58 -34.95 17.41
CA ILE A 19 -22.39 -35.13 16.57
C ILE A 19 -22.61 -34.55 15.17
N VAL A 20 -23.79 -34.77 14.56
CA VAL A 20 -24.09 -34.22 13.23
C VAL A 20 -24.08 -32.69 13.26
N VAL A 21 -24.63 -32.06 14.31
CA VAL A 21 -24.67 -30.59 14.43
C VAL A 21 -23.27 -30.00 14.55
N ILE A 22 -22.39 -30.56 15.39
CA ILE A 22 -21.03 -30.01 15.53
C ILE A 22 -20.21 -30.20 14.25
N VAL A 23 -20.43 -31.28 13.49
CA VAL A 23 -19.77 -31.51 12.19
C VAL A 23 -20.21 -30.47 11.18
N ILE A 24 -21.52 -30.18 11.09
CA ILE A 24 -22.04 -29.13 10.19
C ILE A 24 -21.48 -27.76 10.60
N LEU A 25 -21.48 -27.43 11.89
CA LEU A 25 -20.92 -26.17 12.39
C LEU A 25 -19.43 -26.04 12.09
N ALA A 26 -18.64 -27.12 12.22
CA ALA A 26 -17.22 -27.10 11.92
C ALA A 26 -16.95 -26.78 10.43
N ILE A 27 -17.73 -27.37 9.52
CA ILE A 27 -17.62 -27.13 8.06
C ILE A 27 -18.04 -25.70 7.72
N LEU A 28 -19.18 -25.23 8.23
CA LEU A 28 -19.65 -23.86 7.98
C LEU A 28 -18.68 -22.81 8.51
N THR A 29 -18.12 -23.03 9.71
CA THR A 29 -17.17 -22.10 10.33
C THR A 29 -15.88 -21.99 9.52
N THR A 30 -15.36 -23.11 9.01
CA THR A 30 -14.14 -23.08 8.19
C THR A 30 -14.33 -22.32 6.88
N ILE A 31 -15.44 -22.54 6.16
CA ILE A 31 -15.74 -21.80 4.92
C ILE A 31 -15.95 -20.31 5.22
N ALA A 32 -16.71 -19.98 6.27
CA ALA A 32 -16.96 -18.61 6.68
C ALA A 32 -15.66 -17.87 7.04
N PHE A 33 -14.72 -18.53 7.72
CA PHE A 33 -13.44 -17.95 8.09
C PHE A 33 -12.56 -17.62 6.86
N LEU A 34 -12.47 -18.53 5.89
CA LEU A 34 -11.71 -18.29 4.65
C LEU A 34 -12.28 -17.12 3.85
N SER A 35 -13.61 -17.04 3.73
CA SER A 35 -14.30 -15.93 3.07
C SER A 35 -14.07 -14.59 3.78
N PHE A 36 -14.19 -14.58 5.11
CA PHE A 36 -13.98 -13.39 5.93
C PHE A 36 -12.55 -12.85 5.83
N SER A 37 -11.54 -13.72 5.82
CA SER A 37 -10.13 -13.33 5.70
C SER A 37 -9.84 -12.60 4.39
N SER A 38 -10.36 -13.11 3.26
CA SER A 38 -10.20 -12.49 1.94
C SER A 38 -10.91 -11.12 1.85
N GLN A 39 -12.16 -11.05 2.33
CA GLN A 39 -12.94 -9.81 2.32
C GLN A 39 -12.32 -8.72 3.21
N SER A 40 -11.75 -9.10 4.34
CA SER A 40 -11.05 -8.19 5.25
C SER A 40 -9.84 -7.54 4.58
N GLY A 41 -9.06 -8.29 3.80
CA GLY A 41 -7.94 -7.76 3.02
C GLY A 41 -8.41 -6.72 1.99
N SER A 42 -9.46 -7.04 1.23
CA SER A 42 -10.05 -6.12 0.24
C SER A 42 -10.60 -4.83 0.86
N ALA A 43 -11.22 -4.92 2.04
CA ALA A 43 -11.68 -3.73 2.76
C ALA A 43 -10.51 -2.82 3.18
N ARG A 44 -9.41 -3.40 3.68
CA ARG A 44 -8.19 -2.65 4.02
C ARG A 44 -7.52 -2.03 2.79
N ASP A 45 -7.49 -2.73 1.66
CA ASP A 45 -7.00 -2.19 0.39
C ASP A 45 -7.84 -0.98 -0.07
N SER A 46 -9.16 -1.03 0.09
CA SER A 46 -10.04 0.12 -0.18
C SER A 46 -9.73 1.31 0.73
N THR A 47 -9.49 1.07 2.02
CA THR A 47 -9.04 2.11 2.96
C THR A 47 -7.72 2.73 2.52
N ARG A 48 -6.71 1.92 2.18
CA ARG A 48 -5.41 2.41 1.69
C ARG A 48 -5.53 3.29 0.44
N LEU A 49 -6.41 2.92 -0.49
CA LEU A 49 -6.65 3.71 -1.70
C LEU A 49 -7.25 5.07 -1.37
N SER A 50 -8.22 5.10 -0.44
CA SER A 50 -8.78 6.35 0.08
C SER A 50 -7.71 7.20 0.77
N ASP A 51 -6.87 6.58 1.60
CA ASP A 51 -5.80 7.25 2.33
C ASP A 51 -4.80 7.93 1.38
N ILE A 52 -4.35 7.23 0.32
CA ILE A 52 -3.44 7.81 -0.67
C ILE A 52 -4.10 8.94 -1.46
N SER A 53 -5.39 8.83 -1.78
CA SER A 53 -6.15 9.93 -2.40
C SER A 53 -6.21 11.16 -1.49
N SER A 54 -6.43 10.95 -0.18
CA SER A 54 -6.39 12.02 0.82
C SER A 54 -5.00 12.64 0.96
N ILE A 55 -3.93 11.83 0.94
CA ILE A 55 -2.54 12.32 0.94
C ILE A 55 -2.31 13.20 -0.27
N LYS A 56 -2.56 12.68 -1.48
CA LYS A 56 -2.42 13.40 -2.75
C LYS A 56 -3.09 14.77 -2.69
N LYS A 57 -4.38 14.78 -2.35
CA LYS A 57 -5.17 16.02 -2.27
C LYS A 57 -4.57 17.02 -1.29
N SER A 58 -4.12 16.55 -0.12
CA SER A 58 -3.56 17.42 0.93
C SER A 58 -2.22 18.01 0.51
N VAL A 59 -1.35 17.19 -0.07
CA VAL A 59 -0.02 17.56 -0.56
C VAL A 59 -0.12 18.52 -1.75
N GLU A 60 -1.06 18.29 -2.67
CA GLU A 60 -1.37 19.22 -3.76
C GLU A 60 -1.91 20.56 -3.25
N MET A 61 -2.83 20.54 -2.29
CA MET A 61 -3.36 21.77 -1.67
C MET A 61 -2.27 22.57 -0.94
N TYR A 62 -1.31 21.88 -0.32
CA TYR A 62 -0.14 22.54 0.27
C TYR A 62 0.72 23.22 -0.79
N ASN A 63 1.00 22.54 -1.90
CA ASN A 63 1.78 23.10 -3.00
C ASN A 63 1.14 24.36 -3.62
N VAL A 64 -0.20 24.44 -3.68
CA VAL A 64 -0.90 25.66 -4.14
C VAL A 64 -0.49 26.90 -3.31
N ASN A 65 -0.22 26.72 -2.02
CA ASN A 65 0.12 27.82 -1.12
C ASN A 65 1.64 28.02 -0.95
N ALA A 66 2.40 26.92 -0.89
CA ALA A 66 3.83 26.93 -0.56
C ALA A 66 4.75 26.80 -1.77
N TRP A 67 4.20 26.59 -2.98
CA TRP A 67 4.93 26.33 -4.24
C TRP A 67 5.93 25.17 -4.18
N THR A 68 5.83 24.36 -3.13
CA THR A 68 6.71 23.24 -2.81
C THR A 68 5.90 22.16 -2.10
N TYR A 69 6.40 20.93 -2.11
CA TYR A 69 5.84 19.82 -1.36
C TYR A 69 6.58 19.57 -0.03
N PRO A 70 5.90 18.96 0.96
CA PRO A 70 6.50 18.68 2.27
C PRO A 70 7.68 17.73 2.15
N THR A 71 8.74 17.96 2.93
CA THR A 71 9.90 17.06 2.95
C THR A 71 9.56 15.74 3.64
N PRO A 72 10.10 14.60 3.15
CA PRO A 72 9.98 13.33 3.87
C PRO A 72 10.59 13.42 5.26
N ASP A 73 9.97 12.71 6.20
CA ASP A 73 10.54 12.43 7.52
C ASP A 73 11.64 11.37 7.40
N TYR A 74 12.62 11.33 8.29
CA TYR A 74 13.74 10.36 8.25
C TYR A 74 14.43 10.23 6.88
N ALA A 75 14.50 11.34 6.14
CA ALA A 75 14.88 11.37 4.74
C ALA A 75 16.24 10.72 4.44
N TYR A 76 16.25 9.83 3.44
CA TYR A 76 17.44 9.33 2.79
C TYR A 76 17.62 10.00 1.43
N SER A 77 18.79 10.61 1.22
CA SER A 77 19.12 11.34 0.00
C SER A 77 19.75 10.44 -1.06
N TYR A 78 19.19 10.47 -2.27
CA TYR A 78 19.82 9.91 -3.45
C TYR A 78 20.60 11.01 -4.15
N THR A 79 21.88 10.74 -4.38
CA THR A 79 22.81 11.73 -4.92
C THR A 79 23.43 11.27 -6.22
N TYR A 80 23.82 12.24 -7.04
CA TYR A 80 24.64 12.03 -8.22
C TYR A 80 25.72 13.11 -8.29
N SER A 81 26.97 12.66 -8.45
CA SER A 81 28.14 13.54 -8.51
C SER A 81 28.18 14.57 -7.37
N GLY A 82 27.78 14.15 -6.16
CA GLY A 82 27.74 14.99 -4.95
C GLY A 82 26.49 15.87 -4.79
N TRP A 83 25.58 15.91 -5.77
CA TRP A 83 24.33 16.67 -5.70
C TRP A 83 23.15 15.78 -5.35
N VAL A 84 22.25 16.25 -4.48
CA VAL A 84 21.00 15.53 -4.18
C VAL A 84 20.07 15.61 -5.38
N ILE A 85 19.56 14.47 -5.84
CA ILE A 85 18.56 14.39 -6.91
C ILE A 85 17.16 14.29 -6.32
N TRP A 86 16.96 13.43 -5.31
CA TRP A 86 15.72 13.36 -4.55
C TRP A 86 15.97 12.79 -3.15
N ASN A 87 14.97 12.90 -2.29
CA ASN A 87 14.96 12.34 -0.95
C ASN A 87 13.75 11.42 -0.81
N GLN A 88 13.90 10.32 -0.07
CA GLN A 88 12.78 9.42 0.23
C GLN A 88 12.70 9.10 1.71
N TRP A 89 11.53 8.73 2.22
CA TRP A 89 11.27 7.84 3.36
C TRP A 89 9.75 7.77 3.59
N THR A 90 9.20 8.44 4.60
CA THR A 90 7.78 8.52 4.91
C THR A 90 7.31 9.97 4.97
N ILE A 91 6.00 10.17 4.85
CA ILE A 91 5.38 11.50 4.80
C ILE A 91 4.43 11.72 5.96
N TRP A 92 4.88 11.95 7.19
CA TRP A 92 3.93 12.27 8.24
C TRP A 92 4.39 13.19 9.35
N ASP A 93 5.37 12.86 10.19
CA ASP A 93 5.59 13.63 11.43
C ASP A 93 5.80 15.13 11.20
N SER A 94 6.60 15.51 10.20
CA SER A 94 6.81 16.91 9.80
C SER A 94 5.74 17.37 8.81
N ALA A 95 5.41 16.53 7.83
CA ALA A 95 4.45 16.86 6.78
C ALA A 95 3.04 17.10 7.35
N TYR A 96 2.58 16.28 8.29
CA TYR A 96 1.28 16.38 8.94
C TYR A 96 1.10 17.72 9.62
N LYS A 97 2.11 18.25 10.31
CA LYS A 97 2.03 19.59 10.94
C LYS A 97 1.72 20.69 9.91
N LEU A 98 2.23 20.54 8.69
CA LEU A 98 1.99 21.46 7.58
C LEU A 98 0.64 21.19 6.89
N LEU A 99 0.25 19.91 6.81
CA LEU A 99 -0.94 19.44 6.11
C LEU A 99 -2.21 19.46 6.98
N GLN A 100 -2.10 19.62 8.30
CA GLN A 100 -3.21 19.60 9.27
C GLN A 100 -4.35 20.56 8.91
N LYS A 101 -4.06 21.66 8.21
CA LYS A 101 -5.09 22.59 7.71
C LYS A 101 -6.04 21.94 6.70
N ASN A 102 -5.55 20.98 5.93
CA ASN A 102 -6.28 20.33 4.83
C ASN A 102 -6.57 18.85 5.10
N LEU A 103 -5.96 18.26 6.13
CA LEU A 103 -6.12 16.86 6.51
C LEU A 103 -6.47 16.73 7.99
N SER A 104 -7.68 16.26 8.26
CA SER A 104 -8.25 16.17 9.60
C SER A 104 -7.56 15.13 10.50
N LYS A 105 -6.99 14.06 9.92
CA LYS A 105 -6.34 12.98 10.66
C LYS A 105 -5.13 12.44 9.89
N LYS A 106 -4.06 12.13 10.61
CA LYS A 106 -2.93 11.35 10.08
C LYS A 106 -3.42 9.95 9.67
N VAL A 107 -3.38 9.65 8.38
CA VAL A 107 -3.74 8.32 7.85
C VAL A 107 -2.52 7.41 7.93
N VAL A 108 -2.75 6.15 8.33
CA VAL A 108 -1.72 5.12 8.52
C VAL A 108 -2.27 3.79 8.05
N ASP A 109 -1.39 2.86 7.68
CA ASP A 109 -1.81 1.55 7.18
C ASP A 109 -2.71 0.82 8.19
N PRO A 110 -3.90 0.34 7.78
CA PRO A 110 -4.86 -0.27 8.70
C PRO A 110 -4.41 -1.61 9.30
N LEU A 111 -3.36 -2.27 8.77
CA LEU A 111 -2.85 -3.54 9.27
C LEU A 111 -1.55 -3.37 10.05
N LYS A 112 -0.57 -2.69 9.46
CA LYS A 112 0.79 -2.50 9.96
C LYS A 112 0.93 -1.26 10.83
N TRP A 113 -0.05 -0.36 10.82
CA TRP A 113 -0.01 0.93 11.53
C TRP A 113 1.21 1.77 11.16
N SER A 114 1.73 1.54 9.96
CA SER A 114 2.91 2.19 9.42
C SER A 114 2.52 3.34 8.52
N GLU A 115 3.47 4.24 8.37
CA GLU A 115 3.39 5.38 7.50
C GLU A 115 3.51 5.00 6.02
N TYR A 116 2.99 5.87 5.16
CA TYR A 116 3.08 5.72 3.70
C TYR A 116 4.44 6.15 3.18
N ASP A 117 4.93 5.41 2.19
CA ASP A 117 6.22 5.68 1.57
C ASP A 117 6.14 6.90 0.67
N TYR A 118 7.16 7.75 0.75
CA TYR A 118 7.19 9.03 0.08
C TYR A 118 8.56 9.37 -0.48
N SER A 119 8.58 9.89 -1.70
CA SER A 119 9.77 10.35 -2.38
C SER A 119 9.53 11.74 -2.95
N LEU A 120 10.53 12.61 -2.84
CA LEU A 120 10.46 14.03 -3.17
C LEU A 120 11.71 14.47 -3.91
N ALA A 121 11.55 15.03 -5.11
CA ALA A 121 12.64 15.59 -5.89
C ALA A 121 13.37 16.70 -5.12
N SER A 122 14.67 16.89 -5.41
CA SER A 122 15.49 17.89 -4.72
C SER A 122 14.97 19.32 -4.90
N ASN A 123 14.26 19.60 -5.98
CA ASN A 123 13.60 20.88 -6.24
C ASN A 123 12.28 21.07 -5.45
N LYS A 124 11.82 20.02 -4.75
CA LYS A 124 10.55 19.94 -4.00
C LYS A 124 9.29 20.18 -4.84
N ARG A 125 9.35 19.92 -6.16
CA ARG A 125 8.25 20.15 -7.11
C ARG A 125 7.68 18.86 -7.71
N GLU A 126 8.41 17.76 -7.62
CA GLU A 126 7.88 16.45 -7.99
C GLU A 126 7.92 15.52 -6.78
N TYR A 127 6.87 14.72 -6.63
CA TYR A 127 6.71 13.76 -5.55
C TYR A 127 6.14 12.43 -6.04
N GLN A 128 6.36 11.39 -5.23
CA GLN A 128 5.76 10.07 -5.35
C GLN A 128 5.31 9.60 -3.97
N VAL A 129 4.09 9.07 -3.88
CA VAL A 129 3.60 8.31 -2.73
C VAL A 129 3.35 6.89 -3.20
N ALA A 130 3.74 5.89 -2.43
CA ALA A 130 3.41 4.50 -2.76
C ALA A 130 3.00 3.68 -1.53
N TRP A 131 2.30 2.57 -1.81
CA TRP A 131 1.95 1.58 -0.80
C TRP A 131 1.76 0.18 -1.39
N ASN A 132 2.03 -0.85 -0.59
CA ASN A 132 1.84 -2.25 -0.94
C ASN A 132 0.44 -2.74 -0.54
N PHE A 133 -0.34 -3.24 -1.49
CA PHE A 133 -1.60 -3.91 -1.19
C PHE A 133 -1.40 -5.32 -0.65
N GLU A 134 -2.40 -5.80 0.08
CA GLU A 134 -2.44 -7.19 0.54
C GLU A 134 -2.87 -8.13 -0.57
N ASN A 135 -3.83 -7.71 -1.41
CA ASN A 135 -4.33 -8.56 -2.48
C ASN A 135 -3.66 -8.27 -3.83
N PRO A 136 -3.14 -9.28 -4.54
CA PRO A 136 -2.52 -9.13 -5.86
C PRO A 136 -3.52 -8.86 -7.00
N THR A 137 -4.81 -8.69 -6.68
CA THR A 137 -5.88 -8.44 -7.65
C THR A 137 -6.62 -7.13 -7.38
N SER A 138 -6.33 -6.42 -6.28
CA SER A 138 -7.10 -5.25 -5.88
C SER A 138 -6.90 -4.03 -6.78
N LEU A 139 -5.86 -4.00 -7.62
CA LEU A 139 -5.72 -3.08 -8.74
C LEU A 139 -5.02 -3.77 -9.91
N GLU A 140 -5.75 -4.06 -10.97
CA GLU A 140 -5.14 -4.41 -12.26
C GLU A 140 -4.41 -3.18 -12.83
N ARG A 141 -3.08 -3.23 -12.76
CA ARG A 141 -2.09 -2.89 -13.81
C ARG A 141 -2.20 -1.63 -14.70
N ASN A 142 -3.14 -0.72 -14.48
CA ASN A 142 -3.48 0.30 -15.49
C ASN A 142 -2.97 1.72 -15.23
N TYR A 143 -2.07 1.93 -14.26
CA TYR A 143 -1.59 3.28 -13.98
C TYR A 143 -0.13 3.53 -14.32
N ASN A 144 0.68 2.53 -14.72
CA ASN A 144 2.06 2.78 -15.13
C ASN A 144 2.11 3.21 -16.62
N PRO A 145 2.40 4.49 -16.94
CA PRO A 145 2.47 4.96 -18.32
C PRO A 145 3.66 4.39 -19.12
N PHE A 146 4.50 3.55 -18.48
CA PHE A 146 5.64 2.89 -19.10
C PHE A 146 5.44 1.38 -19.32
N ASP A 147 4.25 0.83 -19.03
CA ASP A 147 3.96 -0.61 -19.17
C ASP A 147 3.31 -0.92 -20.53
N SER A 148 4.15 -1.17 -21.54
CA SER A 148 3.70 -1.49 -22.91
C SER A 148 4.21 -2.83 -23.44
N SER A 149 4.53 -3.82 -22.59
CA SER A 149 5.08 -5.08 -23.10
C SER A 149 4.61 -6.37 -22.40
N ASN A 150 4.52 -7.44 -23.21
CA ASN A 150 4.14 -8.84 -22.90
C ASN A 150 5.02 -9.54 -21.84
N LEU A 151 5.84 -8.81 -21.09
CA LEU A 151 6.71 -9.32 -20.03
C LEU A 151 6.16 -8.87 -18.67
N ASN A 152 5.02 -9.43 -18.25
CA ASN A 152 4.34 -9.23 -16.95
C ASN A 152 5.27 -8.69 -15.82
N PRO A 153 5.52 -7.37 -15.71
CA PRO A 153 6.29 -6.87 -14.59
C PRO A 153 5.29 -6.79 -13.45
N LYS A 154 5.29 -7.81 -12.58
CA LYS A 154 4.56 -7.72 -11.32
C LYS A 154 5.16 -6.53 -10.56
N LEU A 155 4.46 -5.39 -10.56
CA LEU A 155 4.78 -4.21 -9.77
C LEU A 155 4.70 -4.60 -8.29
N SER A 156 5.77 -5.22 -7.82
CA SER A 156 5.95 -5.68 -6.46
C SER A 156 7.21 -5.03 -5.95
N ALA A 157 7.07 -4.17 -4.92
CA ALA A 157 8.24 -3.60 -4.24
C ALA A 157 9.08 -4.69 -3.55
N LEU A 158 8.55 -5.92 -3.47
CA LEU A 158 9.17 -7.10 -2.89
C LEU A 158 8.93 -8.29 -3.83
N TRP A 159 9.97 -8.74 -4.54
CA TRP A 159 9.94 -9.89 -5.45
C TRP A 159 9.41 -11.20 -4.82
N TRP A 160 9.35 -11.28 -3.49
CA TRP A 160 8.86 -12.43 -2.73
C TRP A 160 7.39 -12.31 -2.30
N THR A 161 6.84 -11.12 -2.04
CA THR A 161 5.52 -11.03 -1.40
C THR A 161 4.35 -11.15 -2.36
N GLY A 162 4.59 -11.10 -3.68
CA GLY A 162 3.51 -11.09 -4.67
C GLY A 162 2.55 -9.90 -4.53
N ALA A 163 2.88 -8.91 -3.70
CA ALA A 163 2.05 -7.74 -3.41
C ALA A 163 2.10 -6.76 -4.58
N ASN A 164 0.95 -6.22 -5.00
CA ASN A 164 0.92 -5.10 -5.94
C ASN A 164 1.17 -3.78 -5.22
N VAL A 165 1.81 -2.84 -5.91
CA VAL A 165 2.06 -1.49 -5.41
C VAL A 165 1.08 -0.50 -6.05
N TYR A 166 0.41 0.31 -5.23
CA TYR A 166 -0.17 1.56 -5.73
C TYR A 166 0.85 2.66 -5.68
N ILE A 167 0.90 3.47 -6.74
CA ILE A 167 1.78 4.63 -6.80
C ILE A 167 0.93 5.82 -7.24
N SER A 168 1.10 6.95 -6.57
CA SER A 168 0.53 8.24 -6.95
C SER A 168 1.65 9.28 -7.05
N TRP A 169 1.63 10.09 -8.11
CA TRP A 169 2.71 11.02 -8.42
C TRP A 169 2.23 12.24 -9.22
N ASN A 170 3.13 13.21 -9.39
CA ASN A 170 2.95 14.37 -10.27
C ASN A 170 4.11 14.56 -11.28
N TYR A 171 4.90 13.52 -11.56
CA TYR A 171 6.01 13.54 -12.52
C TYR A 171 5.68 14.33 -13.79
N ASN A 172 6.48 15.35 -14.06
CA ASN A 172 6.42 16.10 -15.30
C ASN A 172 7.44 15.56 -16.31
N TRP A 173 7.41 14.24 -16.57
CA TRP A 173 8.35 13.54 -17.46
C TRP A 173 9.85 13.70 -17.12
N VAL A 174 10.18 14.10 -15.89
CA VAL A 174 11.57 14.17 -15.43
C VAL A 174 12.08 12.75 -15.23
N MET A 175 13.09 12.37 -16.01
CA MET A 175 13.70 11.05 -15.98
C MET A 175 15.22 11.16 -15.84
N LEU A 176 15.81 10.22 -15.13
CA LEU A 176 17.24 9.97 -15.14
C LEU A 176 17.57 8.92 -16.17
N LYS A 177 18.58 9.20 -16.97
CA LYS A 177 19.27 8.21 -17.78
C LYS A 177 20.27 7.49 -16.88
N VAL A 178 20.24 6.17 -16.88
CA VAL A 178 21.16 5.33 -16.13
C VAL A 178 21.80 4.38 -17.12
N PHE A 179 23.12 4.30 -17.11
CA PHE A 179 23.86 3.46 -18.04
C PHE A 179 24.45 2.26 -17.31
N THR A 180 24.20 1.06 -17.84
CA THR A 180 24.93 -0.13 -17.42
C THR A 180 25.52 -0.82 -18.63
N TRP A 181 26.83 -0.67 -18.83
CA TRP A 181 27.65 -1.33 -19.85
C TRP A 181 27.22 -1.12 -21.30
N SER A 182 26.10 -1.69 -21.74
CA SER A 182 25.56 -1.56 -23.10
C SER A 182 24.11 -1.07 -23.14
N THR A 183 23.47 -0.92 -21.97
CA THR A 183 22.04 -0.66 -21.87
C THR A 183 21.79 0.66 -21.14
N TYR A 184 20.95 1.50 -21.75
CA TYR A 184 20.41 2.68 -21.11
C TYR A 184 19.06 2.36 -20.47
N TYR A 185 18.90 2.76 -19.23
CA TYR A 185 17.67 2.74 -18.47
C TYR A 185 17.19 4.16 -18.26
N PHE A 186 15.87 4.36 -18.27
CA PHE A 186 15.26 5.62 -17.91
C PHE A 186 14.44 5.42 -16.65
N VAL A 187 14.74 6.19 -15.61
CA VAL A 187 14.10 6.09 -14.30
C VAL A 187 13.39 7.40 -14.02
N PRO A 188 12.06 7.42 -13.81
CA PRO A 188 11.36 8.64 -13.44
C PRO A 188 11.86 9.16 -12.10
N THR A 189 11.94 10.47 -11.94
CA THR A 189 12.32 11.10 -10.67
C THR A 189 11.23 12.03 -10.13
N PRO A 190 10.95 11.97 -8.82
CA PRO A 190 11.55 11.08 -7.83
C PRO A 190 10.97 9.66 -7.94
N THR A 191 11.72 8.63 -7.52
CA THR A 191 11.17 7.27 -7.41
C THR A 191 11.52 6.66 -6.05
N LEU A 192 10.74 5.69 -5.60
CA LEU A 192 10.91 4.97 -4.35
C LEU A 192 11.74 3.71 -4.61
N PHE A 193 12.88 3.63 -3.92
CA PHE A 193 13.70 2.43 -3.90
C PHE A 193 13.62 1.77 -2.53
N TRP A 194 13.23 0.49 -2.51
CA TRP A 194 13.18 -0.32 -1.30
C TRP A 194 14.42 -1.23 -1.12
N ILE A 195 15.36 -1.17 -2.05
CA ILE A 195 16.55 -2.02 -2.08
C ILE A 195 17.75 -1.27 -1.49
N TRP A 196 18.46 -1.94 -0.59
CA TRP A 196 19.77 -1.51 -0.09
C TRP A 196 20.80 -1.73 -1.21
N THR A 197 20.94 -0.77 -2.13
CA THR A 197 21.92 -0.89 -3.22
C THR A 197 23.26 -0.30 -2.79
N TRP A 198 24.32 -1.12 -2.89
CA TRP A 198 25.68 -0.73 -2.52
C TRP A 198 26.35 0.24 -3.51
N SER A 199 25.71 0.50 -4.66
CA SER A 199 26.21 1.40 -5.70
C SER A 199 25.13 1.57 -6.78
N THR A 200 24.66 2.81 -6.98
CA THR A 200 23.93 3.21 -8.20
C THR A 200 24.63 4.45 -8.76
N VAL A 201 25.24 4.33 -9.93
CA VAL A 201 25.87 5.46 -10.63
C VAL A 201 24.84 6.01 -11.61
N TYR A 202 24.30 7.20 -11.33
CA TYR A 202 23.44 7.93 -12.26
C TYR A 202 24.31 8.58 -13.35
N ASP A 203 23.78 9.02 -14.49
CA ASP A 203 24.52 9.85 -15.46
C ASP A 203 23.53 10.82 -16.11
N ASN A 204 23.83 12.11 -16.06
CA ASN A 204 22.93 13.19 -16.46
C ASN A 204 23.35 13.89 -17.77
N THR A 205 24.11 13.22 -18.64
CA THR A 205 24.27 13.70 -20.02
C THR A 205 22.93 13.62 -20.76
N PHE A 206 22.32 14.79 -20.99
CA PHE A 206 21.25 15.00 -21.97
C PHE A 206 21.77 14.70 -23.39
#